data_AF-A0AAV0PBH8-F1
#
_entry.id   AF-A0AAV0PBH8-F1
#
_cell.length_a   1.000
_cell.length_b   1.000
_cell.length_c   1.000
_cell.angle_alpha   90.00
_cell.angle_beta   90.00
_cell.angle_gamma   90.00
#
_symmetry.space_group_name_H-M   'P 1'
#
loop_
_entity.id
_entity.type
_entity.pdbx_description
1 polymer ?
#
loop_
_entity_poly.entity_id
_entity_poly.type
_entity_poly.pdbx_seq_one_letter_code
_entity_poly.pdbx_strand_id
1 'polypeptide(L)'
;YGNFCREDFRAYAEVCFKVFGDRVSHWTTVNEPNILAHGSYDQGISPPGHCSPPFGAAACVHGNSTTEPYLVLHNILLAHASTVELYRRNYQVGWLTFDPSPRALLSDDHEEQLYIVQSADTRYLMVVEV
;
A
#
# COMPACT_ATOMS: atom_id res chain seq x y z
N TYR A 1 1.92 3.11 18.74
CA TYR A 1 1.11 3.06 17.50
C TYR A 1 1.91 2.76 16.22
N GLY A 2 3.24 2.96 16.14
CA GLY A 2 3.98 2.83 14.86
C GLY A 2 4.51 1.43 14.47
N ASN A 3 4.87 0.54 15.40
CA ASN A 3 5.53 -0.73 15.03
C ASN A 3 4.57 -1.81 14.49
N PHE A 4 3.31 -1.80 14.94
CA PHE A 4 2.34 -2.87 14.66
C PHE A 4 1.96 -2.94 13.17
N CYS A 5 1.68 -1.78 12.55
CA CYS A 5 1.35 -1.65 11.11
C CYS A 5 2.43 -2.24 10.18
N ARG A 6 3.70 -1.99 10.50
CA ARG A 6 4.84 -2.51 9.71
C ARG A 6 4.97 -4.03 9.84
N GLU A 7 4.88 -4.54 11.07
CA GLU A 7 5.07 -5.96 11.36
C GLU A 7 3.92 -6.80 10.77
N ASP A 8 2.69 -6.32 10.89
CA ASP A 8 1.51 -6.97 10.29
C ASP A 8 1.63 -7.03 8.77
N PHE A 9 2.00 -5.92 8.12
CA PHE A 9 2.17 -5.89 6.67
C PHE A 9 3.29 -6.82 6.20
N ARG A 10 4.41 -6.84 6.93
CA ARG A 10 5.52 -7.77 6.66
C ARG A 10 5.09 -9.22 6.78
N ALA A 11 4.32 -9.59 7.81
CA ALA A 11 3.83 -10.95 8.01
C ALA A 11 2.85 -11.35 6.89
N TYR A 12 1.96 -10.44 6.51
CA TYR A 12 1.07 -10.62 5.36
C TYR A 12 1.84 -10.85 4.04
N ALA A 13 2.84 -10.01 3.76
CA ALA A 13 3.70 -10.15 2.59
C ALA A 13 4.43 -11.49 2.58
N GLU A 14 4.92 -11.94 3.74
CA GLU A 14 5.59 -13.24 3.87
C GLU A 14 4.67 -14.39 3.46
N VAL A 15 3.40 -14.36 3.87
CA VAL A 15 2.41 -15.37 3.45
C VAL A 15 2.21 -15.32 1.93
N CYS A 16 2.09 -14.12 1.35
CA CYS A 16 1.95 -13.96 -0.10
C CYS A 16 3.15 -14.56 -0.86
N PHE A 17 4.37 -14.24 -0.44
CA PHE A 17 5.59 -14.80 -1.05
C PHE A 17 5.66 -16.33 -0.91
N LYS A 18 5.28 -16.89 0.24
CA LYS A 18 5.26 -18.35 0.47
C LYS A 18 4.24 -19.07 -0.42
N VAL A 19 3.07 -18.47 -0.63
CA VAL A 19 1.94 -19.13 -1.30
C VAL A 19 1.97 -18.95 -2.83
N PHE A 20 2.46 -17.81 -3.30
CA PHE A 20 2.40 -17.45 -4.73
C PHE A 20 3.77 -17.22 -5.37
N GLY A 21 4.86 -17.14 -4.58
CA GLY A 21 6.20 -16.87 -5.10
C GLY A 21 6.79 -17.95 -6.02
N ASP A 22 6.13 -19.10 -6.14
CA ASP A 22 6.46 -20.13 -7.14
C ASP A 22 6.06 -19.73 -8.56
N ARG A 23 5.04 -18.87 -8.70
CA ARG A 23 4.46 -18.44 -9.98
C ARG A 23 4.62 -16.94 -10.23
N VAL A 24 4.72 -16.15 -9.17
CA VAL A 24 4.80 -14.70 -9.23
C VAL A 24 6.26 -14.26 -9.17
N SER A 25 6.70 -13.56 -10.21
CA SER A 25 8.05 -13.00 -10.31
C SER A 25 8.10 -11.48 -10.17
N HIS A 26 6.95 -10.78 -10.20
CA HIS A 26 6.86 -9.33 -10.06
C HIS A 26 5.87 -8.96 -8.95
N TRP A 27 6.33 -8.10 -8.04
CA TRP A 27 5.57 -7.73 -6.84
C TRP A 27 5.51 -6.23 -6.69
N THR A 28 4.32 -5.66 -6.54
CA THR A 28 4.12 -4.26 -6.18
C THR A 28 3.58 -4.20 -4.75
N THR A 29 4.38 -3.68 -3.82
CA THR A 29 4.03 -3.72 -2.38
C THR A 29 2.83 -2.87 -2.00
N VAL A 30 2.77 -1.61 -2.46
CA VAL A 30 1.67 -0.68 -2.20
C VAL A 30 1.40 0.10 -3.48
N ASN A 31 0.13 0.12 -3.86
CA ASN A 31 -0.40 0.87 -5.00
C ASN A 31 -0.79 2.29 -4.59
N GLU A 32 -0.36 3.28 -5.36
CA GLU A 32 -0.78 4.69 -5.23
C GLU A 32 -0.90 5.22 -3.78
N PRO A 33 0.19 5.20 -2.99
CA PRO A 33 0.17 5.58 -1.57
C PRO A 33 -0.24 7.04 -1.36
N ASN A 34 0.05 7.91 -2.35
CA ASN A 34 -0.36 9.30 -2.38
C ASN A 34 -1.87 9.46 -2.50
N ILE A 35 -2.51 8.65 -3.35
CA ILE A 35 -3.97 8.65 -3.53
C ILE A 35 -4.63 8.08 -2.28
N LEU A 36 -4.07 7.02 -1.69
CA LEU A 36 -4.56 6.48 -0.42
C LEU A 36 -4.51 7.53 0.69
N ALA A 37 -3.37 8.21 0.88
CA ALA A 37 -3.20 9.20 1.94
C ALA A 37 -4.14 10.40 1.74
N HIS A 38 -4.24 10.92 0.51
CA HIS A 38 -5.11 12.04 0.19
C HIS A 38 -6.60 11.66 0.32
N GLY A 39 -7.02 10.55 -0.28
CA GLY A 39 -8.42 10.11 -0.26
C GLY A 39 -8.91 9.71 1.14
N SER A 40 -8.06 9.07 1.94
CA SER A 40 -8.48 8.42 3.19
C SER A 40 -8.21 9.23 4.45
N TYR A 41 -7.25 10.16 4.41
CA TYR A 41 -6.79 10.93 5.58
C TYR A 41 -6.76 12.45 5.37
N ASP A 42 -7.01 12.95 4.16
CA ASP A 42 -7.18 14.38 3.87
C ASP A 42 -8.62 14.72 3.45
N GLN A 43 -9.17 14.00 2.47
CA GLN A 43 -10.52 14.25 1.94
C GLN A 43 -11.62 13.42 2.63
N GLY A 44 -11.25 12.33 3.30
CA GLY A 44 -12.18 11.41 3.96
C GLY A 44 -13.14 10.67 3.02
N ILE A 45 -12.80 10.53 1.73
CA ILE A 45 -13.61 9.87 0.68
C ILE A 45 -13.53 8.35 0.82
N SER A 46 -12.35 7.84 1.15
CA SER A 46 -12.06 6.41 1.23
C SER A 46 -11.89 5.98 2.69
N PRO A 47 -12.18 4.71 3.04
CA PRO A 47 -11.92 4.20 4.40
C PRO A 47 -10.47 4.45 4.85
N PRO A 48 -10.22 4.87 6.10
CA PRO A 48 -11.19 4.99 7.20
C PRO A 48 -12.04 6.28 7.20
N GLY A 49 -11.90 7.16 6.21
CA GLY A 49 -12.70 8.37 6.10
C GLY A 49 -12.28 9.47 7.07
N HIS A 50 -10.99 9.53 7.39
CA HIS A 50 -10.44 10.55 8.28
C HIS A 50 -10.23 11.86 7.51
N CYS A 51 -10.65 12.96 8.13
CA CYS A 51 -10.25 14.31 7.73
C CYS A 51 -10.57 15.35 8.82
N SER A 52 -10.04 16.56 8.68
CA SER A 52 -10.24 17.64 9.66
C SER A 52 -11.63 18.29 9.54
N PRO A 53 -12.49 18.28 10.58
CA PRO A 53 -13.75 19.03 10.55
C PRO A 53 -13.54 20.55 10.46
N PRO A 54 -14.42 21.32 9.80
CA PRO A 54 -15.57 20.90 9.00
C PRO A 54 -15.22 20.61 7.53
N PHE A 55 -13.94 20.43 7.20
CA PHE A 55 -13.43 20.28 5.84
C PHE A 55 -13.46 18.80 5.39
N GLY A 56 -13.28 18.57 4.09
CA GLY A 56 -13.32 17.25 3.45
C GLY A 56 -14.55 17.04 2.55
N ALA A 57 -14.52 15.96 1.77
CA ALA A 57 -15.59 15.62 0.84
C ALA A 57 -16.72 14.80 1.50
N ALA A 58 -16.44 14.17 2.64
CA ALA A 58 -17.42 13.51 3.50
C ALA A 58 -17.64 14.29 4.80
N ALA A 59 -18.73 14.02 5.52
CA ALA A 59 -18.96 14.57 6.85
C ALA A 59 -17.98 13.94 7.86
N CYS A 60 -16.72 14.39 7.84
CA CYS A 60 -15.70 13.89 8.75
C CYS A 60 -16.02 14.30 10.17
N VAL A 61 -16.07 13.29 11.03
CA VAL A 61 -16.28 13.43 12.47
C VAL A 61 -14.96 13.39 13.24
N HIS A 62 -13.90 12.83 12.65
CA HIS A 62 -12.59 12.62 13.26
C HIS A 62 -11.47 12.63 12.21
N GLY A 63 -10.26 12.99 12.63
CA GLY A 63 -9.05 12.99 11.80
C GLY A 63 -8.29 14.32 11.87
N ASN A 64 -7.12 14.36 11.23
CA ASN A 64 -6.33 15.57 11.06
C ASN A 64 -5.63 15.58 9.70
N SER A 65 -6.25 16.27 8.74
CA SER A 65 -5.76 16.45 7.37
C SER A 65 -4.37 17.09 7.27
N THR A 66 -3.93 17.84 8.29
CA THR A 66 -2.60 18.48 8.30
C THR A 66 -1.49 17.52 8.70
N THR A 67 -1.79 16.43 9.41
CA THR A 67 -0.77 15.53 9.97
C THR A 67 -0.92 14.07 9.53
N GLU A 68 -2.14 13.55 9.49
CA GLU A 68 -2.41 12.14 9.24
C GLU A 68 -1.94 11.66 7.86
N PRO A 69 -2.12 12.39 6.74
CA PRO A 69 -1.60 11.96 5.45
C PRO A 69 -0.08 11.70 5.47
N TYR A 70 0.69 12.56 6.15
CA TYR A 70 2.14 12.40 6.26
C TYR A 70 2.53 11.25 7.18
N LEU A 71 1.81 11.06 8.29
CA LEU A 71 2.03 9.92 9.19
C LEU A 71 1.76 8.59 8.49
N VAL A 72 0.69 8.52 7.71
CA VAL A 72 0.32 7.30 6.96
C VAL A 72 1.34 7.01 5.87
N LEU A 73 1.73 8.01 5.07
CA LEU A 73 2.78 7.85 4.07
C LEU A 73 4.11 7.39 4.68
N HIS A 74 4.51 7.96 5.82
CA HIS A 74 5.72 7.55 6.51
C HIS A 74 5.66 6.07 6.92
N ASN A 75 4.55 5.61 7.48
CA ASN A 75 4.40 4.20 7.87
C ASN A 75 4.34 3.27 6.65
N ILE A 76 3.70 3.68 5.55
CA ILE A 76 3.71 2.94 4.28
C ILE A 76 5.15 2.74 3.78
N LEU A 77 5.97 3.78 3.81
CA LEU A 77 7.38 3.69 3.39
C LEU A 77 8.18 2.74 4.28
N LEU A 78 7.97 2.78 5.60
CA LEU A 78 8.62 1.84 6.52
C LEU A 78 8.16 0.39 6.31
N ALA A 79 6.87 0.17 6.02
CA ALA A 79 6.31 -1.14 5.72
C ALA A 79 6.84 -1.70 4.39
N HIS A 80 6.91 -0.85 3.36
CA HIS A 80 7.56 -1.16 2.09
C HIS A 80 9.02 -1.58 2.29
N ALA A 81 9.83 -0.76 2.96
CA ALA A 81 11.24 -1.04 3.19
C ALA A 81 11.45 -2.36 3.94
N SER A 82 10.63 -2.63 4.96
CA SER A 82 10.70 -3.88 5.71
C SER A 82 10.33 -5.11 4.87
N THR A 83 9.38 -4.95 3.95
CA THR A 83 8.95 -6.02 3.03
C THR A 83 9.99 -6.27 1.94
N VAL A 84 10.61 -5.22 1.39
CA VAL A 84 11.74 -5.32 0.46
C VAL A 84 12.90 -6.09 1.10
N GLU A 85 13.22 -5.77 2.36
CA GLU A 85 14.28 -6.48 3.10
C GLU A 85 13.96 -7.97 3.23
N LEU A 86 12.72 -8.31 3.63
CA LEU A 86 12.26 -9.70 3.73
C LEU A 86 12.36 -10.44 2.39
N TYR A 87 11.85 -9.83 1.31
CA TYR A 87 11.84 -10.43 -0.02
C TYR A 87 13.27 -10.70 -0.51
N ARG A 88 14.15 -9.70 -0.42
CA ARG A 88 15.57 -9.83 -0.83
C ARG A 88 16.31 -10.92 -0.08
N ARG A 89 16.02 -11.10 1.21
CA ARG A 89 16.71 -12.09 2.04
C ARG A 89 16.24 -13.52 1.78
N ASN A 90 14.94 -13.72 1.57
CA ASN A 90 14.34 -15.05 1.69
C ASN A 90 13.59 -15.53 0.43
N TYR A 91 13.18 -14.64 -0.47
CA TYR A 91 12.21 -14.96 -1.53
C TYR A 91 12.59 -14.38 -2.91
N GLN A 92 13.76 -13.78 -3.07
CA GLN A 92 14.12 -13.07 -4.30
C GLN A 92 14.30 -14.02 -5.49
N VAL A 93 13.31 -14.03 -6.37
CA VAL A 93 13.32 -14.76 -7.65
C VAL A 93 13.06 -13.85 -8.86
N GLY A 94 12.53 -12.64 -8.61
CA GLY A 94 12.34 -11.57 -9.60
C GLY A 94 12.30 -10.18 -8.94
N TRP A 95 11.44 -9.29 -9.41
CA TRP A 95 11.43 -7.88 -9.01
C TRP A 95 10.36 -7.55 -7.96
N LEU A 96 10.65 -6.57 -7.12
CA LEU A 96 9.68 -5.99 -6.19
C LEU A 96 9.76 -4.46 -6.21
N THR A 97 8.63 -3.81 -6.41
CA THR A 97 8.48 -2.38 -6.69
C THR A 97 7.49 -1.69 -5.71
N PHE A 98 7.38 -0.38 -5.89
CA PHE A 98 6.48 0.53 -5.19
C PHE A 98 5.90 1.47 -6.25
N ASP A 99 4.58 1.68 -6.25
CA ASP A 99 3.91 2.49 -7.28
C ASP A 99 3.53 3.89 -6.75
N PRO A 100 4.25 4.96 -7.12
CA PRO A 100 3.86 6.33 -6.81
C PRO A 100 3.06 6.98 -7.97
N SER A 101 1.82 7.40 -7.74
CA SER A 101 0.97 8.05 -8.78
C SER A 101 1.23 9.57 -8.89
N PRO A 102 0.92 10.29 -10.01
CA PRO A 102 0.25 9.87 -11.26
C PRO A 102 0.91 10.45 -12.55
N ARG A 103 1.82 9.71 -13.23
CA ARG A 103 2.19 9.97 -14.65
C ARG A 103 3.17 8.97 -15.28
N ALA A 104 3.75 8.05 -14.52
CA ALA A 104 4.84 7.21 -15.02
C ALA A 104 4.41 5.94 -15.76
N LEU A 105 3.10 5.62 -15.81
CA LEU A 105 2.58 4.42 -16.49
C LEU A 105 1.73 4.73 -17.74
N LEU A 106 1.91 5.90 -18.38
CA LEU A 106 1.42 6.09 -19.75
C LEU A 106 2.44 5.53 -20.76
N SER A 107 2.67 4.22 -20.71
CA SER A 107 3.05 3.33 -21.81
C SER A 107 3.57 2.02 -21.20
N ASP A 108 2.68 1.12 -20.83
CA ASP A 108 2.92 -0.27 -21.18
C ASP A 108 1.58 -0.94 -21.46
N ASP A 109 1.28 -1.00 -22.76
CA ASP A 109 0.20 -1.77 -23.37
C ASP A 109 0.53 -3.28 -23.28
N HIS A 110 0.71 -3.78 -22.07
CA HIS A 110 0.69 -5.20 -21.81
C HIS A 110 -0.43 -5.49 -20.83
N GLU A 111 -1.42 -6.28 -21.27
CA GLU A 111 -2.34 -6.97 -20.38
C GLU A 111 -1.53 -7.93 -19.50
N GLU A 112 -0.84 -7.40 -18.49
CA GLU A 112 -0.35 -8.20 -17.38
C GLU A 112 -1.58 -8.54 -16.52
N GLN A 113 -1.74 -9.82 -16.17
CA GLN A 113 -2.83 -10.21 -15.30
C GLN A 113 -2.54 -9.69 -13.89
N LEU A 114 -3.07 -8.51 -13.59
CA LEU A 114 -2.96 -7.89 -12.29
C LEU A 114 -3.86 -8.62 -11.29
N TYR A 115 -3.28 -9.27 -10.29
CA TYR A 115 -4.02 -9.81 -9.16
C TYR A 115 -3.85 -8.89 -7.96
N ILE A 116 -4.97 -8.46 -7.39
CA ILE A 116 -4.99 -7.65 -6.18
C ILE A 116 -5.14 -8.61 -5.00
N VAL A 117 -4.13 -8.65 -4.12
CA VAL A 117 -4.25 -9.33 -2.84
C VAL A 117 -4.44 -8.25 -1.78
N GLN A 118 -5.63 -8.21 -1.20
CA GLN A 118 -5.98 -7.25 -0.16
C GLN A 118 -6.04 -7.94 1.20
N SER A 119 -5.48 -7.29 2.22
CA SER A 119 -5.67 -7.71 3.60
C SER A 119 -7.16 -7.66 3.98
N ALA A 120 -7.64 -8.65 4.74
CA ALA A 120 -9.02 -8.70 5.23
C ALA A 120 -9.42 -7.46 6.07
N ASP A 121 -8.44 -6.78 6.67
CA ASP A 121 -8.65 -5.53 7.40
C ASP A 121 -8.69 -4.29 6.50
N THR A 122 -8.61 -4.45 5.17
CA THR A 122 -8.60 -3.40 4.13
C THR A 122 -7.49 -2.35 4.23
N ARG A 123 -6.64 -2.42 5.26
CA ARG A 123 -5.58 -1.43 5.55
C ARG A 123 -4.39 -1.46 4.59
N TYR A 124 -4.20 -2.56 3.87
CA TYR A 124 -3.05 -2.76 2.99
C TYR A 124 -3.45 -3.49 1.71
N LEU A 125 -2.84 -3.06 0.61
CA LEU A 125 -3.04 -3.59 -0.73
C LEU A 125 -1.68 -3.99 -1.30
N MET A 126 -1.49 -5.26 -1.63
CA MET A 126 -0.35 -5.71 -2.44
C MET A 126 -0.88 -6.02 -3.83
N VAL A 127 -0.27 -5.39 -4.82
CA VAL A 127 -0.59 -5.61 -6.22
C VAL A 127 0.43 -6.59 -6.77
N VAL A 128 -0.07 -7.62 -7.45
CA VAL A 128 0.72 -8.72 -7.97
C VAL A 128 0.64 -8.71 -9.49
N GLU A 129 1.80 -8.69 -10.13
CA GLU A 129 1.94 -8.76 -11.59
C GLU A 129 2.46 -10.17 -11.93
N VAL A 130 1.72 -10.90 -12.76
CA VAL A 130 2.00 -12.30 -13.13
C VAL A 130 2.30 -12.40 -14.61
#